data_AF-A0ABD7CBF2-F1
#
_entry.id   AF-A0ABD7CBF2-F1
#
_cell.length_a   1.000
_cell.length_b   1.000
_cell.length_c   1.000
_cell.angle_alpha   90.00
_cell.angle_beta   90.00
_cell.angle_gamma   90.00
#
_symmetry.space_group_name_H-M   'P 1'
#
loop_
_entity.id
_entity.type
_entity.pdbx_description
1 polymer ?
#
loop_
_entity_poly.entity_id
_entity_poly.type
_entity_poly.pdbx_seq_one_letter_code
_entity_poly.pdbx_strand_id
1 'polypeptide(L)'
;MQKTLFSLSLPLFLFLSFCIAEENGAYASVGFEYSISHAIQHNNPFLNQERIQIISNAQNKIDKLNQVKNEITSMPKTFAYINNALKNNSQLTPTEIQAEKYYLQSSFENIEKIVMLSGGVASNPQLVQALEKIQEPTNSPLEFEENLKNLEVQFAQSQNRMLSSLSSQIAQISNSLNALDSNSYSKNVSSMYGVALNVGYKHFFTKKKNQGFRYYLFYDYGYTNFGFVGNGFDGLGKMNNHLYGLGIDYLYNFIDNVQKHSSVGFYAGFALAGSSWVGSGLSMWVSETDFINNYLTNYQAKMHTSFFQIPLNFGVRVNVNRHNGFEMGLKIPLAINSFYETHGKGLNTSLFFKRLVVFNVSYVYSF
;
A
#
# COMPACT_ATOMS: atom_id res chain seq x y z
N MET A 1 47.94 -4.83 51.96
CA MET A 1 48.81 -3.64 51.85
C MET A 1 49.65 -3.79 50.59
N GLN A 2 49.85 -2.70 49.84
CA GLN A 2 50.62 -2.54 48.59
C GLN A 2 50.06 -3.15 47.30
N LYS A 3 49.30 -2.30 46.58
CA LYS A 3 49.11 -2.33 45.14
C LYS A 3 50.42 -1.86 44.47
N THR A 4 50.99 -2.67 43.58
CA THR A 4 52.08 -2.28 42.68
C THR A 4 51.50 -1.55 41.47
N LEU A 5 51.78 -0.25 41.37
CA LEU A 5 51.60 0.54 40.16
C LEU A 5 52.65 0.09 39.13
N PHE A 6 52.20 -0.41 37.97
CA PHE A 6 53.03 -0.42 36.77
C PHE A 6 52.83 0.92 36.05
N SER A 7 53.83 1.79 36.12
CA SER A 7 53.93 3.01 35.30
C SER A 7 54.32 2.61 33.87
N LEU A 8 53.36 2.65 32.94
CA LEU A 8 53.63 2.53 31.51
C LEU A 8 53.88 3.93 30.96
N SER A 9 55.14 4.36 30.99
CA SER A 9 55.60 5.56 30.29
C SER A 9 55.58 5.31 28.79
N LEU A 10 54.55 5.80 28.09
CA LEU A 10 54.54 5.87 26.63
C LEU A 10 55.41 7.07 26.20
N PRO A 11 56.49 6.90 25.41
CA PRO A 11 57.23 8.03 24.91
C PRO A 11 56.41 8.72 23.83
N LEU A 12 56.07 9.98 24.09
CA LEU A 12 55.49 10.93 23.14
C LEU A 12 56.52 11.20 22.04
N PHE A 13 56.56 10.36 21.00
CA PHE A 13 57.30 10.67 19.79
C PHE A 13 56.56 11.79 19.05
N LEU A 14 56.97 13.03 19.35
CA LEU A 14 56.81 14.19 18.49
C LEU A 14 57.48 13.90 17.15
N PHE A 15 56.73 13.36 16.20
CA PHE A 15 57.10 13.47 14.80
C PHE A 15 56.85 14.91 14.36
N LEU A 16 57.93 15.69 14.26
CA LEU A 16 57.99 16.78 13.30
C LEU A 16 57.65 16.22 11.92
N SER A 17 56.54 16.66 11.32
CA SER A 17 56.31 16.46 9.89
C SER A 17 55.46 17.59 9.35
N PHE A 18 56.13 18.45 8.58
CA PHE A 18 55.66 19.36 7.54
C PHE A 18 54.16 19.76 7.55
N CYS A 19 53.94 21.06 7.68
CA CYS A 19 52.69 21.76 7.39
C CYS A 19 52.00 21.24 6.12
N ILE A 20 50.77 20.74 6.22
CA ILE A 20 49.91 20.31 5.11
C ILE A 20 48.56 21.07 5.20
N ALA A 21 47.85 21.26 4.07
CA ALA A 21 46.57 21.96 4.03
C ALA A 21 45.41 21.16 4.64
N GLU A 22 45.44 19.84 4.51
CA GLU A 22 44.39 18.94 4.99
C GLU A 22 44.97 17.73 5.73
N GLU A 23 44.37 17.39 6.88
CA GLU A 23 44.83 16.32 7.76
C GLU A 23 43.78 15.22 7.94
N ASN A 24 44.25 14.06 8.44
CA ASN A 24 43.33 13.02 8.87
C ASN A 24 42.56 13.54 10.07
N GLY A 25 41.24 13.48 10.02
CA GLY A 25 40.44 14.15 11.02
C GLY A 25 38.96 13.87 10.89
N ALA A 26 38.29 14.11 12.01
CA ALA A 26 36.84 14.18 12.03
C ALA A 26 36.40 15.44 11.26
N TYR A 27 35.24 15.37 10.64
CA TYR A 27 34.62 16.53 10.00
C TYR A 27 33.12 16.49 10.20
N ALA A 28 32.52 17.68 10.15
CA ALA A 28 31.08 17.87 10.05
C ALA A 28 30.78 18.78 8.86
N SER A 29 29.63 18.59 8.23
CA SER A 29 29.20 19.46 7.14
C SER A 29 27.70 19.69 7.18
N VAL A 30 27.30 20.89 6.79
CA VAL A 30 25.90 21.27 6.57
C VAL A 30 25.77 21.86 5.17
N GLY A 31 24.72 21.48 4.45
CA GLY A 31 24.51 21.97 3.10
C GLY A 31 23.05 22.09 2.72
N PHE A 32 22.84 22.74 1.59
CA PHE A 32 21.55 22.81 0.92
C PHE A 32 21.52 21.83 -0.23
N GLU A 33 20.38 21.17 -0.40
CA GLU A 33 20.12 20.28 -1.52
C GLU A 33 19.02 20.84 -2.42
N TYR A 34 19.22 20.71 -3.72
CA TYR A 34 18.20 20.88 -4.73
C TYR A 34 18.07 19.58 -5.52
N SER A 35 16.87 19.10 -5.76
CA SER A 35 16.66 17.87 -6.52
C SER A 35 15.43 17.91 -7.39
N ILE A 36 15.51 17.20 -8.51
CA ILE A 36 14.36 16.99 -9.39
C ILE A 36 13.70 15.68 -8.97
N SER A 37 12.46 15.78 -8.53
CA SER A 37 11.65 14.65 -8.10
C SER A 37 10.54 14.37 -9.11
N HIS A 38 10.32 13.09 -9.36
CA HIS A 38 9.23 12.60 -10.20
C HIS A 38 8.18 11.94 -9.35
N ALA A 39 6.94 12.16 -9.72
CA ALA A 39 5.84 11.32 -9.30
C ALA A 39 5.13 10.72 -10.51
N ILE A 40 5.06 9.40 -10.55
CA ILE A 40 4.42 8.64 -11.62
C ILE A 40 3.19 7.95 -11.05
N GLN A 41 2.06 8.15 -11.71
CA GLN A 41 0.75 7.70 -11.30
C GLN A 41 0.15 6.87 -12.43
N HIS A 42 -0.08 5.59 -12.16
CA HIS A 42 -0.92 4.73 -12.99
C HIS A 42 -2.28 4.59 -12.31
N ASN A 43 -3.31 4.98 -13.04
CA ASN A 43 -4.68 5.20 -12.59
C ASN A 43 -4.79 6.26 -11.51
N ASN A 44 -5.94 6.92 -11.40
CA ASN A 44 -6.08 7.98 -10.41
C ASN A 44 -6.54 7.40 -9.06
N PRO A 45 -5.63 7.20 -8.07
CA PRO A 45 -6.03 6.71 -6.76
C PRO A 45 -6.95 7.68 -6.01
N PHE A 46 -6.98 8.97 -6.33
CA PHE A 46 -7.89 9.92 -5.67
C PHE A 46 -9.35 9.76 -6.13
N LEU A 47 -9.58 9.11 -7.28
CA LEU A 47 -10.91 8.66 -7.68
C LEU A 47 -11.32 7.35 -6.97
N ASN A 48 -10.44 6.74 -6.16
CA ASN A 48 -10.70 5.43 -5.58
C ASN A 48 -11.78 5.46 -4.51
N GLN A 49 -12.04 6.55 -3.79
CA GLN A 49 -13.06 6.50 -2.73
C GLN A 49 -14.46 6.18 -3.27
N GLU A 50 -14.87 6.81 -4.37
CA GLU A 50 -16.14 6.48 -5.04
C GLU A 50 -16.12 5.06 -5.63
N ARG A 51 -15.00 4.64 -6.20
CA ARG A 51 -14.84 3.29 -6.76
C ARG A 51 -14.87 2.21 -5.69
N ILE A 52 -14.26 2.45 -4.54
CA ILE A 52 -14.27 1.56 -3.37
C ILE A 52 -15.71 1.39 -2.88
N GLN A 53 -16.50 2.47 -2.82
CA GLN A 53 -17.93 2.38 -2.48
C GLN A 53 -18.71 1.56 -3.51
N ILE A 54 -18.50 1.80 -4.81
CA ILE A 54 -19.12 1.01 -5.89
C ILE A 54 -18.76 -0.48 -5.77
N ILE A 55 -17.48 -0.79 -5.53
CA ILE A 55 -16.97 -2.17 -5.40
C ILE A 55 -17.52 -2.84 -4.15
N SER A 56 -17.49 -2.16 -3.00
CA SER A 56 -18.05 -2.65 -1.75
C SER A 56 -19.54 -2.98 -1.90
N ASN A 57 -20.32 -2.06 -2.48
CA ASN A 57 -21.74 -2.29 -2.75
C ASN A 57 -21.98 -3.46 -3.71
N ALA A 58 -21.16 -3.58 -4.75
CA ALA A 58 -21.24 -4.69 -5.70
C ALA A 58 -20.89 -6.04 -5.07
N GLN A 59 -19.86 -6.11 -4.21
CA GLN A 59 -19.50 -7.31 -3.46
C GLN A 59 -20.62 -7.72 -2.50
N ASN A 60 -21.13 -6.78 -1.70
CA ASN A 60 -22.27 -7.02 -0.82
C ASN A 60 -23.50 -7.55 -1.59
N LYS A 61 -23.72 -7.07 -2.82
CA LYS A 61 -24.79 -7.57 -3.69
C LYS A 61 -24.50 -8.98 -4.19
N ILE A 62 -23.27 -9.27 -4.63
CA ILE A 62 -22.85 -10.61 -5.05
C ILE A 62 -22.98 -11.62 -3.90
N ASP A 63 -22.60 -11.24 -2.69
CA ASP A 63 -22.69 -12.11 -1.50
C ASP A 63 -24.14 -12.46 -1.17
N LYS A 64 -25.03 -11.47 -1.20
CA LYS A 64 -26.48 -11.71 -1.07
C LYS A 64 -27.02 -12.64 -2.16
N LEU A 65 -26.60 -12.45 -3.42
CA LEU A 65 -27.02 -13.33 -4.52
C LEU A 65 -26.46 -14.75 -4.38
N ASN A 66 -25.23 -14.90 -3.89
CA ASN A 66 -24.62 -16.21 -3.59
C ASN A 66 -25.31 -16.90 -2.41
N GLN A 67 -25.70 -16.16 -1.37
CA GLN A 67 -26.50 -16.69 -0.28
C GLN A 67 -27.84 -17.25 -0.81
N VAL A 68 -28.56 -16.47 -1.61
CA VAL A 68 -29.81 -16.91 -2.25
C VAL A 68 -29.58 -18.13 -3.14
N LYS A 69 -28.48 -18.15 -3.91
CA LYS A 69 -28.11 -19.31 -4.74
C LYS A 69 -27.90 -20.57 -3.90
N ASN A 70 -27.25 -20.44 -2.74
CA ASN A 70 -27.05 -21.55 -1.80
C ASN A 70 -28.38 -22.01 -1.20
N GLU A 71 -29.28 -21.09 -0.83
CA GLU A 71 -30.62 -21.39 -0.33
C GLU A 71 -31.50 -22.11 -1.38
N ILE A 72 -31.46 -21.67 -2.65
CA ILE A 72 -32.14 -22.38 -3.75
C ILE A 72 -31.60 -23.81 -3.92
N THR A 73 -30.29 -23.97 -3.79
CA THR A 73 -29.62 -25.26 -3.97
C THR A 73 -29.95 -26.22 -2.83
N SER A 74 -30.15 -25.72 -1.61
CA SER A 74 -30.53 -26.53 -0.44
C SER A 74 -32.02 -26.83 -0.35
N MET A 75 -32.88 -26.04 -1.02
CA MET A 75 -34.34 -26.14 -0.90
C MET A 75 -34.94 -27.54 -1.15
N PRO A 76 -34.45 -28.37 -2.11
CA PRO A 76 -34.95 -29.74 -2.27
C PRO A 76 -34.81 -30.58 -0.98
N LYS A 77 -33.77 -30.33 -0.17
CA LYS A 77 -33.61 -31.00 1.12
C LYS A 77 -34.65 -30.53 2.14
N THR A 78 -35.00 -29.24 2.10
CA THR A 78 -36.08 -28.66 2.93
C THR A 78 -37.42 -29.30 2.59
N PHE A 79 -37.77 -29.43 1.30
CA PHE A 79 -38.99 -30.15 0.88
C PHE A 79 -38.97 -31.61 1.35
N ALA A 80 -37.85 -32.32 1.19
CA ALA A 80 -37.73 -33.70 1.67
C ALA A 80 -37.92 -33.83 3.19
N TYR A 81 -37.37 -32.89 3.97
CA TYR A 81 -37.56 -32.83 5.42
C TYR A 81 -39.03 -32.63 5.79
N ILE A 82 -39.70 -31.66 5.18
CA ILE A 82 -41.11 -31.36 5.40
C ILE A 82 -41.99 -32.58 5.05
N ASN A 83 -41.77 -33.18 3.88
CA ASN A 83 -42.52 -34.35 3.43
C ASN A 83 -42.36 -35.54 4.39
N ASN A 84 -41.17 -35.71 5.00
CA ASN A 84 -40.94 -36.75 6.00
C ASN A 84 -41.62 -36.44 7.34
N ALA A 85 -41.61 -35.18 7.78
CA ALA A 85 -42.33 -34.73 8.99
C ALA A 85 -43.84 -34.96 8.86
N LEU A 86 -44.43 -34.59 7.71
CA LEU A 86 -45.86 -34.81 7.42
C LEU A 86 -46.25 -36.30 7.43
N LYS A 87 -45.40 -37.19 6.90
CA LYS A 87 -45.66 -38.65 6.91
C LYS A 87 -45.61 -39.27 8.30
N ASN A 88 -44.83 -38.68 9.21
CA ASN A 88 -44.62 -39.21 10.57
C ASN A 88 -45.54 -38.54 11.61
N ASN A 89 -46.44 -37.65 11.20
CA ASN A 89 -47.34 -36.88 12.08
C ASN A 89 -48.35 -37.71 12.91
N SER A 90 -48.32 -39.04 12.82
CA SER A 90 -49.13 -39.93 13.67
C SER A 90 -48.61 -40.06 15.12
N GLN A 91 -47.49 -39.41 15.50
CA GLN A 91 -46.88 -39.51 16.85
C GLN A 91 -46.43 -38.18 17.49
N LEU A 92 -46.75 -37.01 16.91
CA LEU A 92 -46.24 -35.71 17.36
C LEU A 92 -47.16 -35.05 18.43
N THR A 93 -46.56 -34.49 19.47
CA THR A 93 -47.25 -33.74 20.53
C THR A 93 -47.73 -32.37 20.03
N PRO A 94 -48.75 -31.74 20.66
CA PRO A 94 -49.27 -30.43 20.25
C PRO A 94 -48.21 -29.32 20.16
N THR A 95 -47.13 -29.42 20.94
CA THR A 95 -46.01 -28.46 20.95
C THR A 95 -45.10 -28.65 19.74
N GLU A 96 -44.87 -29.90 19.31
CA GLU A 96 -44.06 -30.21 18.14
C GLU A 96 -44.80 -29.82 16.84
N ILE A 97 -46.12 -29.99 16.79
CA ILE A 97 -46.98 -29.52 15.69
C ILE A 97 -46.86 -27.99 15.49
N GLN A 98 -46.82 -27.22 16.59
CA GLN A 98 -46.67 -25.77 16.52
C GLN A 98 -45.26 -25.35 16.04
N ALA A 99 -44.22 -26.08 16.45
CA ALA A 99 -42.85 -25.83 16.01
C ALA A 99 -42.66 -26.14 14.51
N GLU A 100 -43.25 -27.23 14.03
CA GLU A 100 -43.26 -27.57 12.59
C GLU A 100 -44.01 -26.52 11.78
N LYS A 101 -45.19 -26.06 12.25
CA LYS A 101 -45.95 -24.99 11.58
C LYS A 101 -45.15 -23.69 11.44
N TYR A 102 -44.41 -23.31 12.49
CA TYR A 102 -43.54 -22.14 12.46
C TYR A 102 -42.37 -22.32 11.47
N TYR A 103 -41.75 -23.50 11.47
CA TYR A 103 -40.67 -23.84 10.54
C TYR A 103 -41.14 -23.81 9.07
N LEU A 104 -42.35 -24.30 8.81
CA LEU A 104 -42.98 -24.28 7.49
C LEU A 104 -43.24 -22.85 7.02
N GLN A 105 -43.83 -22.02 7.88
CA GLN A 105 -44.13 -20.64 7.54
C GLN A 105 -42.87 -19.82 7.27
N SER A 106 -41.84 -19.98 8.11
CA SER A 106 -40.53 -19.36 7.87
C SER A 106 -39.88 -19.85 6.56
N SER A 107 -40.04 -21.13 6.22
CA SER A 107 -39.53 -21.69 4.97
C SER A 107 -40.22 -21.07 3.75
N PHE A 108 -41.52 -20.82 3.80
CA PHE A 108 -42.27 -20.18 2.71
C PHE A 108 -41.88 -18.71 2.52
N GLU A 109 -41.73 -17.96 3.60
CA GLU A 109 -41.22 -16.57 3.55
C GLU A 109 -39.82 -16.50 2.92
N ASN A 110 -38.95 -17.47 3.24
CA ASN A 110 -37.64 -17.57 2.62
C ASN A 110 -37.71 -17.86 1.12
N ILE A 111 -38.61 -18.75 0.67
CA ILE A 111 -38.81 -19.04 -0.75
C ILE A 111 -39.33 -17.81 -1.51
N GLU A 112 -40.23 -17.03 -0.92
CA GLU A 112 -40.75 -15.80 -1.54
C GLU A 112 -39.62 -14.78 -1.77
N LYS A 113 -38.78 -14.57 -0.75
CA LYS A 113 -37.59 -13.71 -0.84
C LYS A 113 -36.62 -14.18 -1.92
N ILE A 114 -36.40 -15.49 -2.02
CA ILE A 114 -35.59 -16.13 -3.06
C ILE A 114 -36.14 -15.83 -4.47
N VAL A 115 -37.46 -15.97 -4.67
CA VAL A 115 -38.12 -15.71 -5.96
C VAL A 115 -38.00 -14.23 -6.35
N MET A 116 -38.21 -13.31 -5.40
CA MET A 116 -38.03 -11.88 -5.64
C MET A 116 -36.60 -11.56 -6.08
N LEU A 117 -35.59 -12.06 -5.37
CA LEU A 117 -34.17 -11.75 -5.62
C LEU A 117 -33.60 -12.42 -6.89
N SER A 118 -34.16 -13.56 -7.31
CA SER A 118 -33.69 -14.31 -8.47
C SER A 118 -34.24 -13.81 -9.82
N GLY A 119 -35.05 -12.76 -9.85
CA GLY A 119 -35.55 -12.16 -11.10
C GLY A 119 -37.06 -11.93 -11.18
N GLY A 120 -37.75 -11.90 -10.04
CA GLY A 120 -39.12 -11.37 -9.92
C GLY A 120 -40.24 -12.21 -10.53
N VAL A 121 -41.45 -12.00 -10.00
CA VAL A 121 -42.73 -12.67 -10.27
C VAL A 121 -42.99 -12.98 -11.76
N ALA A 122 -42.56 -12.11 -12.67
CA ALA A 122 -42.74 -12.27 -14.11
C ALA A 122 -42.04 -13.50 -14.70
N SER A 123 -40.96 -13.97 -14.08
CA SER A 123 -40.15 -15.09 -14.58
C SER A 123 -40.69 -16.45 -14.15
N ASN A 124 -41.51 -16.52 -13.10
CA ASN A 124 -42.03 -17.76 -12.52
C ASN A 124 -43.47 -17.62 -11.96
N PRO A 125 -44.47 -17.29 -12.80
CA PRO A 125 -45.84 -17.03 -12.33
C PRO A 125 -46.50 -18.25 -11.67
N GLN A 126 -46.21 -19.46 -12.14
CA GLN A 126 -46.76 -20.70 -11.57
C GLN A 126 -46.19 -21.02 -10.18
N LEU A 127 -44.91 -20.70 -9.95
CA LEU A 127 -44.28 -20.82 -8.65
C LEU A 127 -44.87 -19.80 -7.65
N VAL A 128 -45.10 -18.57 -8.10
CA VAL A 128 -45.73 -17.52 -7.27
C VAL A 128 -47.16 -17.91 -6.88
N GLN A 129 -47.96 -18.41 -7.83
CA GLN A 129 -49.30 -18.92 -7.51
C GLN A 129 -49.27 -20.10 -6.53
N ALA A 130 -48.29 -21.00 -6.65
CA ALA A 130 -48.15 -22.10 -5.69
C ALA A 130 -47.73 -21.61 -4.30
N LEU A 131 -46.93 -20.53 -4.22
CA LEU A 131 -46.56 -19.88 -2.96
C LEU A 131 -47.73 -19.16 -2.31
N GLU A 132 -48.56 -18.46 -3.09
CA GLU A 132 -49.77 -17.81 -2.58
C GLU A 132 -50.74 -18.85 -1.99
N LYS A 133 -50.99 -19.94 -2.71
CA LYS A 133 -51.90 -21.01 -2.28
C LYS A 133 -51.45 -21.73 -1.01
N ILE A 134 -50.15 -21.92 -0.77
CA ILE A 134 -49.68 -22.58 0.47
C ILE A 134 -49.78 -21.67 1.70
N GLN A 135 -49.88 -20.35 1.50
CA GLN A 135 -50.07 -19.36 2.58
C GLN A 135 -51.54 -19.20 2.98
N GLU A 136 -52.48 -19.62 2.12
CA GLU A 136 -53.91 -19.59 2.43
C GLU A 136 -54.24 -20.52 3.61
N PRO A 137 -55.00 -20.05 4.63
CA PRO A 137 -55.38 -20.89 5.76
C PRO A 137 -56.34 -22.00 5.31
N THR A 138 -55.89 -23.25 5.39
CA THR A 138 -56.74 -24.44 5.16
C THR A 138 -56.91 -25.26 6.45
N ASN A 139 -58.12 -25.79 6.65
CA ASN A 139 -58.46 -26.72 7.72
C ASN A 139 -58.40 -28.20 7.26
N SER A 140 -58.05 -28.45 5.98
CA SER A 140 -57.99 -29.78 5.38
C SER A 140 -56.53 -30.24 5.24
N PRO A 141 -56.10 -31.27 6.00
CA PRO A 141 -54.75 -31.82 5.89
C PRO A 141 -54.40 -32.31 4.48
N LEU A 142 -55.40 -32.87 3.77
CA LEU A 142 -55.25 -33.36 2.40
C LEU A 142 -54.99 -32.23 1.40
N GLU A 143 -55.69 -31.09 1.56
CA GLU A 143 -55.52 -29.92 0.70
C GLU A 143 -54.15 -29.26 0.91
N PHE A 144 -53.67 -29.23 2.16
CA PHE A 144 -52.32 -28.75 2.47
C PHE A 144 -51.22 -29.61 1.82
N GLU A 145 -51.35 -30.95 1.90
CA GLU A 145 -50.40 -31.87 1.27
C GLU A 145 -50.37 -31.72 -0.26
N GLU A 146 -51.54 -31.53 -0.88
CA GLU A 146 -51.66 -31.28 -2.32
C GLU A 146 -51.00 -29.94 -2.73
N ASN A 147 -51.28 -28.87 -1.98
CA ASN A 147 -50.68 -27.56 -2.22
C ASN A 147 -49.15 -27.59 -2.05
N LEU A 148 -48.63 -28.31 -1.05
CA LEU A 148 -47.20 -28.47 -0.83
C LEU A 148 -46.54 -29.24 -1.97
N LYS A 149 -47.16 -30.32 -2.44
CA LYS A 149 -46.64 -31.11 -3.56
C LYS A 149 -46.63 -30.32 -4.86
N ASN A 150 -47.68 -29.52 -5.09
CA ASN A 150 -47.70 -28.59 -6.22
C ASN A 150 -46.55 -27.57 -6.11
N LEU A 151 -46.33 -26.97 -4.94
CA LEU A 151 -45.22 -26.05 -4.71
C LEU A 151 -43.85 -26.68 -4.99
N GLU A 152 -43.61 -27.90 -4.50
CA GLU A 152 -42.36 -28.64 -4.76
C GLU A 152 -42.11 -28.84 -6.27
N VAL A 153 -43.14 -29.24 -7.02
CA VAL A 153 -43.05 -29.42 -8.47
C VAL A 153 -42.75 -28.11 -9.19
N GLN A 154 -43.48 -27.04 -8.86
CA GLN A 154 -43.24 -25.72 -9.47
C GLN A 154 -41.84 -25.20 -9.13
N PHE A 155 -41.38 -25.40 -7.88
CA PHE A 155 -40.06 -24.99 -7.47
C PHE A 155 -38.96 -25.75 -8.24
N ALA A 156 -39.08 -27.07 -8.36
CA ALA A 156 -38.12 -27.90 -9.08
C ALA A 156 -38.01 -27.51 -10.57
N GLN A 157 -39.15 -27.20 -11.21
CA GLN A 157 -39.19 -26.73 -12.59
C GLN A 157 -38.53 -25.34 -12.77
N SER A 158 -38.67 -24.47 -11.77
CA SER A 158 -38.11 -23.12 -11.78
C SER A 158 -36.65 -23.05 -11.30
N GLN A 159 -36.15 -24.05 -10.57
CA GLN A 159 -34.86 -24.01 -9.89
C GLN A 159 -33.69 -23.65 -10.82
N ASN A 160 -33.55 -24.38 -11.93
CA ASN A 160 -32.45 -24.14 -12.88
C ASN A 160 -32.52 -22.75 -13.51
N ARG A 161 -33.73 -22.26 -13.81
CA ARG A 161 -33.93 -20.90 -14.36
C ARG A 161 -33.52 -19.84 -13.33
N MET A 162 -33.95 -19.99 -12.07
CA MET A 162 -33.55 -19.09 -10.99
C MET A 162 -32.02 -19.09 -10.78
N LEU A 163 -31.39 -20.26 -10.76
CA LEU A 163 -29.93 -20.39 -10.64
C LEU A 163 -29.18 -19.76 -11.83
N SER A 164 -29.70 -19.92 -13.05
CA SER A 164 -29.13 -19.29 -14.24
C SER A 164 -29.27 -17.77 -14.22
N SER A 165 -30.42 -17.25 -13.78
CA SER A 165 -30.68 -15.82 -13.65
C SER A 165 -29.74 -15.19 -12.61
N LEU A 166 -29.62 -15.80 -11.43
CA LEU A 166 -28.68 -15.35 -10.40
C LEU A 166 -27.24 -15.37 -10.90
N SER A 167 -26.83 -16.44 -11.59
CA SER A 167 -25.48 -16.55 -12.13
C SER A 167 -25.21 -15.47 -13.20
N SER A 168 -26.20 -15.16 -14.04
CA SER A 168 -26.13 -14.07 -15.02
C SER A 168 -26.03 -12.69 -14.33
N GLN A 169 -26.83 -12.44 -13.29
CA GLN A 169 -26.75 -11.19 -12.53
C GLN A 169 -25.38 -11.01 -11.86
N ILE A 170 -24.83 -12.08 -11.25
CA ILE A 170 -23.48 -12.07 -10.68
C ILE A 170 -22.44 -11.77 -11.76
N ALA A 171 -22.56 -12.42 -12.94
CA ALA A 171 -21.65 -12.18 -14.06
C ALA A 171 -21.72 -10.74 -14.58
N GLN A 172 -22.92 -10.15 -14.69
CA GLN A 172 -23.12 -8.76 -15.09
C GLN A 172 -22.47 -7.79 -14.10
N ILE A 173 -22.68 -8.00 -12.79
CA ILE A 173 -22.03 -7.20 -11.76
C ILE A 173 -20.50 -7.35 -11.86
N SER A 174 -19.98 -8.58 -11.98
CA SER A 174 -18.53 -8.81 -12.12
C SER A 174 -17.95 -8.14 -13.36
N ASN A 175 -18.64 -8.17 -14.50
CA ASN A 175 -18.22 -7.50 -15.73
C ASN A 175 -18.23 -5.97 -15.58
N SER A 176 -19.23 -5.41 -14.90
CA SER A 176 -19.28 -3.97 -14.62
C SER A 176 -18.12 -3.52 -13.74
N LEU A 177 -17.66 -4.36 -12.80
CA LEU A 177 -16.47 -4.10 -11.98
C LEU A 177 -15.18 -4.15 -12.81
N ASN A 178 -15.07 -5.07 -13.77
CA ASN A 178 -13.91 -5.13 -14.66
C ASN A 178 -13.82 -3.88 -15.56
N ALA A 179 -14.96 -3.29 -15.95
CA ALA A 179 -15.00 -2.09 -16.78
C ALA A 179 -14.60 -0.80 -16.02
N LEU A 180 -14.48 -0.84 -14.69
CA LEU A 180 -14.00 0.29 -13.88
C LEU A 180 -12.49 0.52 -14.01
N ASP A 181 -11.74 -0.40 -14.63
CA ASP A 181 -10.31 -0.26 -14.84
C ASP A 181 -10.03 0.81 -15.91
N SER A 182 -9.93 2.06 -15.46
CA SER A 182 -9.35 3.13 -16.28
C SER A 182 -7.89 2.79 -16.59
N ASN A 183 -7.35 3.19 -17.73
CA ASN A 183 -5.91 3.11 -18.05
C ASN A 183 -5.35 4.52 -18.14
N SER A 184 -5.41 5.27 -17.03
CA SER A 184 -4.95 6.65 -16.99
C SER A 184 -3.50 6.70 -16.54
N TYR A 185 -2.64 7.38 -17.29
CA TYR A 185 -1.23 7.57 -16.95
C TYR A 185 -0.95 9.05 -16.74
N SER A 186 -0.33 9.38 -15.60
CA SER A 186 0.02 10.74 -15.21
C SER A 186 1.46 10.75 -14.72
N LYS A 187 2.26 11.71 -15.20
CA LYS A 187 3.63 11.93 -14.76
C LYS A 187 3.80 13.40 -14.40
N ASN A 188 4.14 13.66 -13.14
CA ASN A 188 4.43 14.99 -12.64
C ASN A 188 5.91 15.10 -12.26
N VAL A 189 6.50 16.26 -12.56
CA VAL A 189 7.87 16.59 -12.18
C VAL A 189 7.79 17.78 -11.25
N SER A 190 8.43 17.70 -10.10
CA SER A 190 8.53 18.82 -9.16
C SER A 190 9.95 19.01 -8.66
N SER A 191 10.23 20.25 -8.28
CA SER A 191 11.47 20.59 -7.58
C SER A 191 11.33 20.25 -6.09
N MET A 192 12.40 19.70 -5.52
CA MET A 192 12.51 19.40 -4.11
C MET A 192 13.74 20.11 -3.53
N TYR A 193 13.54 20.83 -2.43
CA TYR A 193 14.57 21.59 -1.75
C TYR A 193 14.80 21.01 -0.37
N GLY A 194 16.04 21.02 0.09
CA GLY A 194 16.40 20.32 1.32
C GLY A 194 17.64 20.83 2.01
N VAL A 195 17.92 20.20 3.13
CA VAL A 195 19.15 20.38 3.92
C VAL A 195 19.82 19.03 4.12
N ALA A 196 21.14 19.01 4.06
CA ALA A 196 21.97 17.84 4.27
C ALA A 196 22.93 18.07 5.43
N LEU A 197 23.05 17.05 6.28
CA LEU A 197 23.98 17.00 7.40
C LEU A 197 24.85 15.77 7.26
N ASN A 198 26.17 15.94 7.32
CA ASN A 198 27.11 14.83 7.31
C ASN A 198 28.10 14.96 8.47
N VAL A 199 28.47 13.84 9.07
CA VAL A 199 29.54 13.73 10.04
C VAL A 199 30.37 12.50 9.73
N GLY A 200 31.69 12.60 9.82
CA GLY A 200 32.53 11.49 9.43
C GLY A 200 34.00 11.69 9.69
N TYR A 201 34.80 10.82 9.09
CA TYR A 201 36.25 10.81 9.23
C TYR A 201 36.91 10.69 7.86
N LYS A 202 37.94 11.52 7.64
CA LYS A 202 38.78 11.49 6.44
C LYS A 202 40.09 10.77 6.75
N HIS A 203 40.43 9.78 5.94
CA HIS A 203 41.67 9.02 6.03
C HIS A 203 42.45 9.12 4.72
N PHE A 204 43.57 9.83 4.73
CA PHE A 204 44.50 9.95 3.61
C PHE A 204 45.67 8.98 3.75
N PHE A 205 45.94 8.19 2.70
CA PHE A 205 46.95 7.12 2.72
C PHE A 205 48.32 7.55 2.20
N THR A 206 48.36 8.57 1.33
CA THR A 206 49.60 8.96 0.65
C THR A 206 50.39 9.94 1.50
N LYS A 207 51.73 9.89 1.45
CA LYS A 207 52.61 10.88 2.11
C LYS A 207 52.31 12.33 1.69
N LYS A 208 51.87 12.51 0.43
CA LYS A 208 51.39 13.78 -0.14
C LYS A 208 49.92 14.10 0.19
N LYS A 209 49.23 13.24 0.95
CA LYS A 209 47.80 13.30 1.31
C LYS A 209 46.87 13.69 0.14
N ASN A 210 47.22 13.26 -1.06
CA ASN A 210 46.46 13.54 -2.27
C ASN A 210 45.38 12.50 -2.55
N GLN A 211 45.41 11.36 -1.87
CA GLN A 211 44.43 10.27 -2.01
C GLN A 211 43.98 9.79 -0.64
N GLY A 212 42.69 9.60 -0.47
CA GLY A 212 42.10 9.15 0.79
C GLY A 212 40.71 8.57 0.64
N PHE A 213 40.21 7.98 1.71
CA PHE A 213 38.81 7.60 1.84
C PHE A 213 38.14 8.44 2.92
N ARG A 214 36.86 8.71 2.72
CA ARG A 214 35.99 9.37 3.67
C ARG A 214 34.83 8.46 3.99
N TYR A 215 34.63 8.19 5.27
CA TYR A 215 33.51 7.40 5.75
C TYR A 215 32.62 8.31 6.61
N TYR A 216 31.32 8.29 6.37
CA TYR A 216 30.42 9.27 6.97
C TYR A 216 29.02 8.72 7.22
N LEU A 217 28.41 9.27 8.24
CA LEU A 217 26.97 9.23 8.48
C LEU A 217 26.35 10.48 7.87
N PHE A 218 25.19 10.31 7.25
CA PHE A 218 24.46 11.44 6.69
C PHE A 218 22.96 11.37 6.97
N TYR A 219 22.36 12.55 6.99
CA TYR A 219 20.94 12.77 7.07
C TYR A 219 20.56 13.94 6.15
N ASP A 220 19.73 13.67 5.15
CA ASP A 220 19.17 14.65 4.24
C ASP A 220 17.66 14.75 4.45
N TYR A 221 17.19 15.98 4.65
CA TYR A 221 15.78 16.31 4.69
C TYR A 221 15.41 17.06 3.42
N GLY A 222 14.43 16.55 2.66
CA GLY A 222 13.90 17.20 1.46
C GLY A 222 12.42 17.52 1.58
N TYR A 223 12.01 18.68 1.11
CA TYR A 223 10.63 19.15 1.04
C TYR A 223 10.24 19.42 -0.42
N THR A 224 9.12 18.87 -0.86
CA THR A 224 8.56 19.11 -2.19
C THR A 224 7.06 19.26 -2.14
N ASN A 225 6.54 20.08 -3.05
CA ASN A 225 5.12 20.14 -3.36
C ASN A 225 4.96 19.64 -4.79
N PHE A 226 4.41 18.44 -4.95
CA PHE A 226 4.25 17.83 -6.27
C PHE A 226 3.10 18.45 -7.10
N GLY A 227 2.34 19.41 -6.56
CA GLY A 227 1.35 20.18 -7.33
C GLY A 227 0.37 19.29 -8.10
N PHE A 228 -0.06 18.17 -7.52
CA PHE A 228 -1.01 17.28 -8.17
C PHE A 228 -2.37 17.97 -8.25
N VAL A 229 -2.72 18.46 -9.44
CA VAL A 229 -4.04 19.03 -9.73
C VAL A 229 -4.85 17.98 -10.48
N GLY A 230 -5.89 17.44 -9.83
CA GLY A 230 -6.86 16.53 -10.45
C GLY A 230 -8.15 16.43 -9.63
N ASN A 231 -9.27 16.86 -10.24
CA ASN A 231 -10.67 16.77 -9.76
C ASN A 231 -10.91 16.96 -8.25
N GLY A 232 -10.45 18.08 -7.68
CA GLY A 232 -10.91 18.54 -6.37
C GLY A 232 -10.15 18.01 -5.15
N PHE A 233 -9.03 17.31 -5.34
CA PHE A 233 -8.15 16.88 -4.24
C PHE A 233 -6.75 17.49 -4.38
N ASP A 234 -6.45 18.53 -3.60
CA ASP A 234 -5.10 19.12 -3.39
C ASP A 234 -4.18 18.20 -2.53
N GLY A 235 -4.35 16.89 -2.64
CA GLY A 235 -4.08 15.93 -1.54
C GLY A 235 -2.66 15.39 -1.39
N LEU A 236 -1.73 15.73 -2.28
CA LEU A 236 -0.30 15.42 -2.09
C LEU A 236 0.52 16.68 -1.83
N GLY A 237 -0.15 17.83 -1.63
CA GLY A 237 0.40 19.18 -1.69
C GLY A 237 1.67 19.45 -0.89
N LYS A 238 2.09 18.57 0.02
CA LYS A 238 3.39 18.63 0.70
C LYS A 238 3.89 17.22 1.00
N MET A 239 5.08 16.88 0.49
CA MET A 239 5.80 15.66 0.82
C MET A 239 7.18 15.99 1.35
N ASN A 240 7.54 15.28 2.41
CA ASN A 240 8.86 15.29 3.01
C ASN A 240 9.54 13.96 2.74
N ASN A 241 10.81 14.02 2.38
CA ASN A 241 11.67 12.86 2.26
C ASN A 241 12.79 12.94 3.30
N HIS A 242 12.92 11.88 4.07
CA HIS A 242 13.99 11.68 5.04
C HIS A 242 14.93 10.63 4.49
N LEU A 243 16.15 11.03 4.15
CA LEU A 243 17.17 10.15 3.61
C LEU A 243 18.31 10.06 4.61
N TYR A 244 18.68 8.85 5.03
CA TYR A 244 19.72 8.66 6.04
C TYR A 244 20.53 7.41 5.75
N GLY A 245 21.80 7.41 6.15
CA GLY A 245 22.63 6.26 5.89
C GLY A 245 24.11 6.43 6.17
N LEU A 246 24.87 5.51 5.59
CA LEU A 246 26.32 5.41 5.68
C LEU A 246 26.92 5.55 4.28
N GLY A 247 27.93 6.39 4.14
CA GLY A 247 28.61 6.63 2.88
C GLY A 247 30.11 6.40 2.95
N ILE A 248 30.66 6.02 1.80
CA ILE A 248 32.10 5.94 1.57
C ILE A 248 32.42 6.66 0.27
N ASP A 249 33.32 7.63 0.34
CA ASP A 249 33.83 8.33 -0.83
C ASP A 249 35.34 8.20 -0.93
N TYR A 250 35.83 7.98 -2.14
CA TYR A 250 37.21 8.19 -2.51
C TYR A 250 37.45 9.69 -2.68
N LEU A 251 38.56 10.18 -2.14
CA LEU A 251 38.99 11.57 -2.15
C LEU A 251 40.27 11.69 -2.97
N TYR A 252 40.33 12.67 -3.86
CA TYR A 252 41.56 12.98 -4.57
C TYR A 252 41.77 14.50 -4.68
N ASN A 253 42.94 14.97 -4.23
CA ASN A 253 43.33 16.37 -4.28
C ASN A 253 44.28 16.60 -5.47
N PHE A 254 43.90 17.46 -6.42
CA PHE A 254 44.73 17.81 -7.59
C PHE A 254 45.64 19.01 -7.33
N ILE A 255 45.16 19.97 -6.52
CA ILE A 255 45.90 21.18 -6.15
C ILE A 255 46.02 21.20 -4.64
N ASP A 256 47.24 21.33 -4.15
CA ASP A 256 47.54 21.52 -2.73
C ASP A 256 48.49 22.71 -2.58
N ASN A 257 47.99 23.80 -2.03
CA ASN A 257 48.80 24.97 -1.72
C ASN A 257 49.17 24.96 -0.23
N VAL A 258 50.36 24.40 0.02
CA VAL A 258 50.96 24.24 1.35
C VAL A 258 51.08 25.57 2.11
N GLN A 259 51.32 26.69 1.42
CA GLN A 259 51.52 28.00 2.06
C GLN A 259 50.22 28.65 2.55
N LYS A 260 49.09 28.37 1.87
CA LYS A 260 47.78 28.95 2.20
C LYS A 260 46.86 27.96 2.92
N HIS A 261 47.33 26.73 3.17
CA HIS A 261 46.51 25.63 3.67
C HIS A 261 45.21 25.44 2.87
N SER A 262 45.28 25.60 1.55
CA SER A 262 44.14 25.48 0.66
C SER A 262 44.35 24.31 -0.29
N SER A 263 43.31 23.48 -0.45
CA SER A 263 43.34 22.33 -1.35
C SER A 263 42.08 22.25 -2.19
N VAL A 264 42.24 21.78 -3.43
CA VAL A 264 41.14 21.54 -4.37
C VAL A 264 41.22 20.11 -4.86
N GLY A 265 40.08 19.43 -4.83
CA GLY A 265 39.99 18.02 -5.19
C GLY A 265 38.60 17.62 -5.67
N PHE A 266 38.46 16.33 -5.95
CA PHE A 266 37.16 15.70 -6.17
C PHE A 266 36.91 14.60 -5.16
N TYR A 267 35.65 14.21 -5.05
CA TYR A 267 35.25 12.99 -4.37
C TYR A 267 34.33 12.17 -5.27
N ALA A 268 34.40 10.85 -5.15
CA ALA A 268 33.52 9.92 -5.85
C ALA A 268 33.29 8.68 -4.97
N GLY A 269 32.05 8.23 -4.84
CA GLY A 269 31.68 7.21 -3.88
C GLY A 269 30.26 6.73 -4.00
N PHE A 270 29.85 5.96 -3.00
CA PHE A 270 28.47 5.49 -2.87
C PHE A 270 28.08 5.44 -1.40
N ALA A 271 26.78 5.41 -1.17
CA ALA A 271 26.20 5.25 0.16
C ALA A 271 25.19 4.11 0.18
N LEU A 272 24.93 3.59 1.38
CA LEU A 272 23.81 2.72 1.68
C LEU A 272 22.83 3.54 2.50
N ALA A 273 21.62 3.73 1.99
CA ALA A 273 20.69 4.71 2.53
C ALA A 273 19.26 4.16 2.65
N GLY A 274 18.59 4.49 3.74
CA GLY A 274 17.14 4.38 3.88
C GLY A 274 16.49 5.71 3.47
N SER A 275 15.45 5.64 2.63
CA SER A 275 14.63 6.80 2.25
C SER A 275 13.22 6.58 2.77
N SER A 276 12.70 7.52 3.55
CA SER A 276 11.35 7.49 4.12
C SER A 276 10.56 8.71 3.65
N TRP A 277 9.42 8.47 3.00
CA TRP A 277 8.52 9.52 2.51
C TRP A 277 7.33 9.69 3.45
N VAL A 278 7.10 10.92 3.91
CA VAL A 278 5.96 11.28 4.75
C VAL A 278 5.27 12.51 4.17
N GLY A 279 3.94 12.51 4.18
CA GLY A 279 3.14 13.63 3.66
C GLY A 279 1.84 13.76 4.44
N SER A 280 1.21 14.93 4.37
CA SER A 280 -0.02 15.23 5.11
C SER A 280 -1.19 14.29 4.80
N GLY A 281 -1.18 13.64 3.63
CA GLY A 281 -2.19 12.67 3.23
C GLY A 281 -1.93 11.22 3.67
N LEU A 282 -0.78 10.91 4.30
CA LEU A 282 -0.36 9.52 4.56
C LEU A 282 -1.37 8.70 5.38
N SER A 283 -1.99 9.30 6.39
CA SER A 283 -3.00 8.63 7.24
C SER A 283 -4.22 8.16 6.45
N MET A 284 -4.62 8.92 5.43
CA MET A 284 -5.74 8.56 4.55
C MET A 284 -5.41 7.32 3.72
N TRP A 285 -4.20 7.25 3.16
CA TRP A 285 -3.73 6.08 2.41
C TRP A 285 -3.60 4.83 3.28
N VAL A 286 -3.17 4.98 4.54
CA VAL A 286 -3.13 3.87 5.50
C VAL A 286 -4.56 3.37 5.74
N SER A 287 -5.50 4.28 6.04
CA SER A 287 -6.90 3.92 6.26
C SER A 287 -7.54 3.26 5.03
N GLU A 288 -7.22 3.72 3.82
CA GLU A 288 -7.71 3.12 2.57
C GLU A 288 -7.12 1.73 2.35
N THR A 289 -5.82 1.57 2.60
CA THR A 289 -5.12 0.27 2.55
C THR A 289 -5.75 -0.73 3.49
N ASP A 290 -6.00 -0.32 4.74
CA ASP A 290 -6.62 -1.16 5.76
C ASP A 290 -8.07 -1.49 5.37
N PHE A 291 -8.81 -0.55 4.79
CA PHE A 291 -10.16 -0.83 4.32
C PHE A 291 -10.16 -1.87 3.20
N ILE A 292 -9.31 -1.70 2.18
CA ILE A 292 -9.22 -2.63 1.04
C ILE A 292 -8.82 -4.02 1.53
N ASN A 293 -7.79 -4.13 2.37
CA ASN A 293 -7.29 -5.43 2.82
C ASN A 293 -8.22 -6.16 3.78
N ASN A 294 -8.99 -5.44 4.63
CA ASN A 294 -9.85 -6.07 5.63
C ASN A 294 -11.29 -6.29 5.15
N TYR A 295 -11.80 -5.47 4.23
CA TYR A 295 -13.22 -5.50 3.84
C TYR A 295 -13.48 -5.84 2.37
N LEU A 296 -12.48 -5.76 1.48
CA LEU A 296 -12.66 -6.13 0.08
C LEU A 296 -12.00 -7.48 -0.23
N THR A 297 -12.83 -8.52 -0.33
CA THR A 297 -12.35 -9.87 -0.63
C THR A 297 -11.75 -9.94 -2.04
N ASN A 298 -10.55 -10.51 -2.17
CA ASN A 298 -9.74 -10.58 -3.41
C ASN A 298 -9.10 -9.27 -3.90
N TYR A 299 -9.06 -8.23 -3.05
CA TYR A 299 -8.32 -7.00 -3.31
C TYR A 299 -7.14 -6.91 -2.35
N GLN A 300 -6.03 -6.33 -2.80
CA GLN A 300 -4.84 -6.13 -1.98
C GLN A 300 -4.28 -4.73 -2.18
N ALA A 301 -3.98 -4.04 -1.09
CA ALA A 301 -3.32 -2.75 -1.08
C ALA A 301 -1.99 -2.86 -0.32
N LYS A 302 -0.93 -2.28 -0.87
CA LYS A 302 0.42 -2.26 -0.29
C LYS A 302 0.97 -0.84 -0.25
N MET A 303 1.54 -0.48 0.89
CA MET A 303 2.18 0.80 1.16
C MET A 303 3.65 0.55 1.49
N HIS A 304 4.54 1.20 0.77
CA HIS A 304 5.98 1.19 1.05
C HIS A 304 6.45 2.61 1.32
N THR A 305 6.33 3.05 2.57
CA THR A 305 6.72 4.40 2.99
C THR A 305 8.23 4.56 3.10
N SER A 306 8.96 3.45 3.27
CA SER A 306 10.41 3.43 3.44
C SER A 306 11.06 2.38 2.56
N PHE A 307 12.21 2.70 1.98
CA PHE A 307 12.96 1.79 1.13
C PHE A 307 14.47 2.01 1.22
N PHE A 308 15.22 0.97 0.86
CA PHE A 308 16.68 1.04 0.75
C PHE A 308 17.10 1.47 -0.66
N GLN A 309 18.13 2.29 -0.73
CA GLN A 309 18.74 2.74 -1.98
C GLN A 309 20.25 2.88 -1.85
N ILE A 310 20.92 2.77 -3.00
CA ILE A 310 22.37 2.95 -3.12
C ILE A 310 22.62 4.22 -3.94
N PRO A 311 22.71 5.39 -3.31
CA PRO A 311 23.07 6.61 -4.02
C PRO A 311 24.56 6.64 -4.39
N LEU A 312 24.85 7.02 -5.62
CA LEU A 312 26.20 7.38 -6.07
C LEU A 312 26.46 8.84 -5.78
N ASN A 313 27.61 9.16 -5.18
CA ASN A 313 28.01 10.52 -4.81
C ASN A 313 29.25 10.93 -5.59
N PHE A 314 29.24 12.12 -6.17
CA PHE A 314 30.42 12.68 -6.83
C PHE A 314 30.40 14.19 -6.75
N GLY A 315 31.56 14.82 -6.66
CA GLY A 315 31.62 16.27 -6.55
C GLY A 315 33.04 16.82 -6.45
N VAL A 316 33.09 18.13 -6.34
CA VAL A 316 34.30 18.93 -6.17
C VAL A 316 34.35 19.45 -4.75
N ARG A 317 35.56 19.52 -4.21
CA ARG A 317 35.85 19.93 -2.84
C ARG A 317 36.92 21.00 -2.86
N VAL A 318 36.69 22.07 -2.10
CA VAL A 318 37.59 23.23 -1.99
C VAL A 318 37.78 23.53 -0.51
N ASN A 319 38.95 23.25 0.05
CA ASN A 319 39.31 23.69 1.38
C ASN A 319 40.00 25.05 1.28
N VAL A 320 39.49 26.05 2.00
CA VAL A 320 40.00 27.42 2.00
C VAL A 320 41.10 27.58 3.06
N ASN A 321 40.96 26.89 4.19
CA ASN A 321 41.98 26.78 5.23
C ASN A 321 41.89 25.38 5.89
N ARG A 322 42.66 25.16 6.98
CA ARG A 322 42.70 23.87 7.69
C ARG A 322 41.34 23.39 8.21
N HIS A 323 40.46 24.31 8.59
CA HIS A 323 39.18 23.99 9.21
C HIS A 323 38.00 24.16 8.27
N ASN A 324 38.05 25.10 7.32
CA ASN A 324 36.91 25.53 6.51
C ASN A 324 37.07 25.05 5.06
N GLY A 325 36.06 24.34 4.57
CA GLY A 325 35.93 23.96 3.18
C GLY A 325 34.51 24.08 2.66
N PHE A 326 34.39 23.97 1.35
CA PHE A 326 33.15 23.95 0.60
C PHE A 326 33.15 22.76 -0.34
N GLU A 327 32.00 22.10 -0.45
CA GLU A 327 31.78 20.98 -1.35
C GLU A 327 30.59 21.27 -2.24
N MET A 328 30.71 20.91 -3.51
CA MET A 328 29.64 21.00 -4.49
C MET A 328 29.59 19.67 -5.23
N GLY A 329 28.42 19.05 -5.29
CA GLY A 329 28.32 17.74 -5.90
C GLY A 329 26.92 17.32 -6.32
N LEU A 330 26.88 16.08 -6.73
CA LEU A 330 25.75 15.38 -7.28
C LEU A 330 25.61 14.03 -6.58
N LYS A 331 24.36 13.71 -6.25
CA LYS A 331 23.94 12.44 -5.68
C LYS A 331 22.86 11.83 -6.57
N ILE A 332 23.11 10.63 -7.09
CA ILE A 332 22.24 9.90 -8.02
C ILE A 332 21.72 8.63 -7.32
N PRO A 333 20.43 8.56 -6.96
CA PRO A 333 19.85 7.34 -6.40
C PRO A 333 19.61 6.26 -7.46
N LEU A 334 20.12 5.04 -7.23
CA LEU A 334 20.00 3.94 -8.19
C LEU A 334 18.72 3.11 -8.07
N ALA A 335 18.05 3.09 -6.90
CA ALA A 335 16.87 2.26 -6.68
C ALA A 335 15.57 2.90 -7.19
N ILE A 336 14.60 2.06 -7.56
CA ILE A 336 13.23 2.44 -7.95
C ILE A 336 12.29 1.59 -7.10
N ASN A 337 11.44 2.20 -6.28
CA ASN A 337 10.43 1.49 -5.50
C ASN A 337 9.10 2.26 -5.51
N SER A 338 8.00 1.49 -5.50
CA SER A 338 6.61 1.97 -5.47
C SER A 338 6.26 2.47 -4.08
N PHE A 339 5.59 3.62 -3.98
CA PHE A 339 5.14 4.16 -2.70
C PHE A 339 3.78 3.57 -2.30
N TYR A 340 2.87 3.44 -3.27
CA TYR A 340 1.54 2.87 -3.08
C TYR A 340 1.19 1.98 -4.27
N GLU A 341 0.65 0.80 -3.99
CA GLU A 341 0.14 -0.11 -5.00
C GLU A 341 -1.16 -0.75 -4.53
N THR A 342 -2.16 -0.79 -5.41
CA THR A 342 -3.36 -1.60 -5.21
C THR A 342 -3.51 -2.58 -6.35
N HIS A 343 -3.92 -3.79 -6.00
CA HIS A 343 -4.12 -4.92 -6.89
C HIS A 343 -5.55 -5.41 -6.72
N GLY A 344 -6.31 -5.40 -7.81
CA GLY A 344 -7.70 -5.83 -7.80
C GLY A 344 -8.47 -5.31 -9.01
N LYS A 345 -9.51 -6.04 -9.41
CA LYS A 345 -10.34 -5.72 -10.59
C LYS A 345 -10.92 -4.30 -10.47
N GLY A 346 -10.50 -3.40 -11.36
CA GLY A 346 -10.95 -1.99 -11.39
C GLY A 346 -10.28 -1.06 -10.36
N LEU A 347 -9.35 -1.57 -9.55
CA LEU A 347 -8.57 -0.83 -8.56
C LEU A 347 -7.06 -1.02 -8.76
N ASN A 348 -6.59 -1.37 -9.94
CA ASN A 348 -5.14 -1.41 -10.15
C ASN A 348 -4.61 0.02 -10.16
N THR A 349 -3.85 0.41 -9.14
CA THR A 349 -3.19 1.72 -9.12
C THR A 349 -1.78 1.58 -8.61
N SER A 350 -0.90 2.44 -9.08
CA SER A 350 0.46 2.49 -8.57
C SER A 350 0.96 3.93 -8.59
N LEU A 351 1.47 4.39 -7.45
CA LEU A 351 2.07 5.70 -7.27
C LEU A 351 3.53 5.53 -6.85
N PHE A 352 4.43 6.17 -7.59
CA PHE A 352 5.87 6.10 -7.38
C PHE A 352 6.45 7.49 -7.16
N PHE A 353 7.28 7.66 -6.12
CA PHE A 353 8.07 8.87 -5.91
C PHE A 353 9.56 8.58 -6.06
N LYS A 354 10.27 9.41 -6.84
CA LYS A 354 11.70 9.24 -7.05
C LYS A 354 12.44 10.57 -7.16
N ARG A 355 13.54 10.73 -6.42
CA ARG A 355 14.56 11.75 -6.72
C ARG A 355 15.44 11.25 -7.88
N LEU A 356 15.56 11.98 -8.99
CA LEU A 356 16.43 11.57 -10.09
C LEU A 356 17.88 11.96 -9.84
N VAL A 357 18.09 13.23 -9.52
CA VAL A 357 19.39 13.83 -9.30
C VAL A 357 19.24 14.83 -8.17
N VAL A 358 20.21 14.81 -7.27
CA VAL A 358 20.33 15.74 -6.15
C VAL A 358 21.61 16.53 -6.32
N PHE A 359 21.48 17.84 -6.43
CA PHE A 359 22.56 18.81 -6.40
C PHE A 359 22.76 19.24 -4.96
N ASN A 360 23.99 19.18 -4.44
CA ASN A 360 24.30 19.61 -3.09
C ASN A 360 25.41 20.67 -3.08
N VAL A 361 25.24 21.66 -2.21
CA VAL A 361 26.28 22.63 -1.86
C VAL A 361 26.41 22.65 -0.35
N SER A 362 27.60 22.34 0.16
CA SER A 362 27.84 22.12 1.58
C SER A 362 29.03 22.91 2.07
N TYR A 363 28.92 23.44 3.27
CA TYR A 363 30.04 23.95 4.05
C TYR A 363 30.57 22.82 4.95
N VAL A 364 31.89 22.65 4.98
CA VAL A 364 32.59 21.58 5.69
C VAL A 364 33.51 22.18 6.74
N TYR A 365 33.35 21.73 7.97
CA TYR A 365 34.25 22.02 9.07
C TYR A 365 35.08 20.78 9.43
N SER A 366 36.40 20.90 9.42
CA SER A 366 37.33 19.84 9.84
C SER A 366 37.91 20.18 11.22
N PHE A 367 37.88 19.22 12.15
CA PHE A 367 38.26 19.41 13.55
C PHE A 367 39.75 19.25 13.79
#